data_AF-A0A975MBC1-F1
#
_entry.id   AF-A0A975MBC1-F1
#
_cell.length_a   1.000
_cell.length_b   1.000
_cell.length_c   1.000
_cell.angle_alpha   90.00
_cell.angle_beta   90.00
_cell.angle_gamma   90.00
#
_symmetry.space_group_name_H-M   'P 1'
#
loop_
_entity.id
_entity.type
_entity.pdbx_description
1 polymer ?
#
loop_
_entity_poly.entity_id
_entity_poly.type
_entity_poly.pdbx_seq_one_letter_code
_entity_poly.pdbx_strand_id
1 'polypeptide(L)' 'MNSICIPVAIPPELNAIDDELKAIYHGPDSVCVWVFATRADRNRFMDETAGMKKAEREAVFAARYAAS' A
#
# COMPACT_ATOMS: atom_id res chain seq x y z
N MET A 1 20.98 -1.45 9.24
CA MET A 1 19.66 -1.63 8.60
C MET A 1 18.85 -2.48 9.55
N ASN A 2 17.73 -1.97 10.06
CA ASN A 2 16.95 -2.62 11.11
C ASN A 2 15.51 -2.77 10.62
N SER A 3 14.87 -3.91 10.90
CA SER A 3 13.43 -4.10 10.68
C SER A 3 12.65 -3.58 11.89
N ILE A 4 11.54 -2.89 11.65
CA ILE A 4 10.62 -2.44 12.70
C ILE A 4 9.37 -3.32 12.61
N CYS A 5 9.08 -4.05 13.68
CA CYS A 5 7.88 -4.88 13.79
C CYS A 5 6.90 -4.23 14.77
N ILE A 6 5.66 -4.04 14.35
CA ILE A 6 4.59 -3.51 15.20
C ILE A 6 3.65 -4.67 15.52
N PRO A 7 3.57 -5.15 16.79
CA PRO A 7 2.66 -6.21 17.17
C PRO A 7 1.20 -5.73 17.04
N VAL A 8 0.44 -6.32 16.12
CA VAL A 8 -0.98 -6.03 15.90
C VAL A 8 -1.72 -7.29 15.45
N ALA A 9 -3.04 -7.33 15.66
CA ALA A 9 -3.89 -8.36 15.05
C ALA A 9 -4.11 -8.00 13.57
N ILE A 10 -3.34 -8.64 12.68
CA ILE A 10 -3.47 -8.43 11.22
C ILE A 10 -4.65 -9.25 10.68
N PRO A 11 -5.56 -8.65 9.88
CA PRO A 11 -6.66 -9.40 9.26
C PRO A 11 -6.14 -10.56 8.38
N PRO A 12 -6.72 -11.78 8.48
CA PRO A 12 -6.29 -12.93 7.68
C PRO A 12 -6.30 -12.68 6.18
N GLU A 13 -7.29 -11.91 5.69
CA GLU A 13 -7.41 -11.51 4.29
C GLU A 13 -6.20 -10.68 3.82
N LEU A 14 -5.62 -9.87 4.70
CA LEU A 14 -4.44 -9.08 4.39
C LEU A 14 -3.16 -9.94 4.38
N ASN A 15 -3.08 -10.91 5.29
CA ASN A 15 -1.97 -11.88 5.35
C ASN A 15 -1.93 -12.83 4.15
N ALA A 16 -3.09 -13.13 3.55
CA ALA A 16 -3.19 -14.02 2.41
C ALA A 16 -2.70 -13.38 1.09
N ILE A 17 -2.62 -12.06 1.03
CA ILE A 17 -2.10 -11.32 -0.13
C ILE A 17 -0.57 -11.42 -0.15
N ASP A 18 0.04 -11.49 -1.32
CA ASP A 18 1.51 -11.44 -1.46
C ASP A 18 2.04 -10.03 -1.08
N ASP A 19 3.10 -9.96 -0.27
CA ASP A 19 3.72 -8.69 0.12
C ASP A 19 4.27 -7.89 -1.08
N GLU A 20 4.62 -8.54 -2.18
CA GLU A 20 5.04 -7.85 -3.42
C GLU A 20 3.89 -7.08 -4.09
N LEU A 21 2.64 -7.38 -3.73
CA LEU A 21 1.44 -6.71 -4.23
C LEU A 21 0.92 -5.62 -3.30
N LYS A 22 1.62 -5.34 -2.20
CA LYS A 22 1.23 -4.33 -1.22
C LYS A 22 2.04 -3.05 -1.39
N ALA A 23 1.38 -1.91 -1.33
CA ALA A 23 2.01 -0.62 -1.05
C ALA A 23 1.54 -0.12 0.31
N ILE A 24 2.47 0.34 1.14
CA ILE A 24 2.20 0.73 2.52
C ILE A 24 2.30 2.26 2.66
N TYR A 25 1.44 2.83 3.49
CA TYR A 25 1.59 4.17 4.04
C TYR A 25 1.31 4.11 5.53
N HIS A 26 2.16 4.74 6.33
CA HIS A 26 1.94 4.88 7.76
C HIS A 26 1.47 6.31 8.07
N GLY A 27 0.33 6.42 8.75
CA GLY A 27 -0.10 7.63 9.43
C GLY A 27 0.46 7.68 10.85
N PRO A 28 0.05 8.67 11.65
CA PRO A 28 0.41 8.77 13.07
C PRO A 28 -0.10 7.59 13.92
N ASP A 29 -1.24 7.02 13.53
CA ASP A 29 -2.02 6.05 14.31
C ASP A 29 -2.48 4.83 13.49
N SER A 30 -2.08 4.75 12.23
CA SER A 30 -2.63 3.80 11.27
C SER A 30 -1.60 3.34 10.25
N VAL A 31 -1.76 2.12 9.77
CA VAL A 31 -1.06 1.62 8.58
C VAL A 31 -2.11 1.34 7.52
N CYS A 32 -2.00 2.04 6.40
CA CYS A 32 -2.83 1.84 5.23
C CYS A 32 -2.09 0.96 4.23
N VAL A 33 -2.80 -0.02 3.67
CA VAL A 33 -2.27 -0.92 2.65
C VAL A 33 -3.13 -0.81 1.41
N TRP A 34 -2.52 -0.46 0.28
CA TRP A 34 -3.12 -0.64 -1.04
C TRP A 34 -2.66 -1.97 -1.62
N VAL A 35 -3.58 -2.65 -2.28
CA VAL A 35 -3.36 -3.96 -2.89
C VAL A 35 -3.51 -3.81 -4.40
N PHE A 36 -2.62 -4.44 -5.14
CA PHE A 36 -2.56 -4.35 -6.60
C PHE A 36 -2.71 -5.74 -7.23
N ALA A 37 -3.27 -5.79 -8.44
CA ALA A 37 -3.38 -7.04 -9.20
C ALA A 37 -1.99 -7.55 -9.63
N THR A 38 -1.05 -6.65 -9.91
CA THR A 38 0.30 -7.01 -10.33
C THR A 38 1.38 -6.21 -9.59
N ARG A 39 2.56 -6.83 -9.46
CA ARG A 39 3.75 -6.15 -8.95
C ARG A 39 4.15 -4.94 -9.81
N ALA A 40 3.92 -5.01 -11.12
CA ALA A 40 4.22 -3.91 -12.04
C ALA A 40 3.37 -2.67 -11.73
N ASP A 41 2.08 -2.86 -11.46
CA ASP A 41 1.17 -1.77 -11.07
C ASP A 41 1.53 -1.21 -9.70
N ARG A 42 1.83 -2.08 -8.72
CA ARG A 42 2.32 -1.66 -7.41
C ARG A 42 3.56 -0.78 -7.55
N ASN A 43 4.54 -1.22 -8.34
CA ASN A 43 5.79 -0.48 -8.55
C ASN A 43 5.53 0.88 -9.22
N ARG A 44 4.72 0.91 -10.29
CA ARG A 44 4.35 2.16 -10.97
C ARG A 44 3.67 3.14 -10.01
N PHE A 45 2.75 2.66 -9.18
CA PHE A 45 2.11 3.47 -8.16
C PHE A 45 3.11 4.05 -7.16
N MET A 46 4.07 3.25 -6.69
CA MET A 46 5.11 3.73 -5.78
C MET A 46 5.98 4.83 -6.41
N ASP A 47 6.39 4.64 -7.67
CA ASP A 47 7.23 5.61 -8.39
C ASP A 47 6.49 6.92 -8.67
N GLU A 48 5.24 6.84 -9.15
CA GLU A 48 4.43 8.02 -9.45
C GLU A 48 4.05 8.83 -8.22
N THR A 49 3.78 8.14 -7.11
CA THR A 49 3.28 8.79 -5.88
C THR A 49 4.38 9.17 -4.91
N ALA A 50 5.64 9.12 -5.35
CA ALA A 50 6.78 9.53 -4.55
C ALA A 50 6.64 10.99 -4.08
N GLY A 51 6.71 11.21 -2.77
CA GLY A 51 6.58 12.54 -2.16
C GLY A 51 5.14 13.05 -1.97
N MET A 52 4.13 12.33 -2.46
CA MET A 52 2.72 12.70 -2.30
C MET A 52 2.18 12.40 -0.90
N LYS A 53 1.22 13.21 -0.43
CA LYS A 53 0.47 12.94 0.80
C LYS A 53 -0.56 11.85 0.58
N LYS A 54 -1.02 11.22 1.67
CA LYS A 54 -2.02 10.13 1.66
C LYS A 54 -3.20 10.41 0.71
N ALA A 55 -3.84 11.57 0.84
CA ALA A 55 -5.02 11.92 0.04
C ALA A 55 -4.72 11.98 -1.48
N GLU A 56 -3.54 12.44 -1.87
CA GLU A 56 -3.11 12.46 -3.27
C GLU A 56 -2.85 11.03 -3.78
N ARG A 57 -2.22 10.18 -2.95
CA ARG A 57 -2.05 8.75 -3.27
C ARG A 57 -3.39 8.04 -3.42
N GLU A 58 -4.35 8.31 -2.55
CA GLU A 58 -5.71 7.75 -2.60
C GLU A 58 -6.42 8.16 -3.89
N ALA A 59 -6.29 9.43 -4.30
CA ALA A 59 -6.85 9.91 -5.57
C ALA A 59 -6.24 9.19 -6.78
N VAL A 60 -4.91 9.03 -6.82
CA VAL A 60 -4.22 8.28 -7.90
C VAL A 60 -4.64 6.80 -7.89
N PHE A 61 -4.75 6.20 -6.70
CA PHE A 61 -5.18 4.81 -6.57
C PHE A 61 -6.59 4.59 -7.13
N ALA A 62 -7.53 5.42 -6.69
CA ALA A 62 -8.93 5.36 -7.12
C ALA A 62 -9.08 5.58 -8.63
N ALA A 63 -8.33 6.51 -9.21
CA ALA A 63 -8.43 6.86 -10.62
C ALA A 63 -7.85 5.80 -11.57
N ARG A 64 -6.90 4.96 -11.12
CA ARG A 64 -6.09 4.10 -12.01
C ARG A 64 -6.10 2.61 -11.68
N TYR A 65 -6.36 2.24 -10.43
CA TYR A 65 -6.16 0.86 -9.96
C TYR A 65 -7.37 0.27 -9.23
N ALA A 66 -8.31 1.09 -8.72
CA ALA A 66 -9.45 0.61 -7.93
C ALA A 66 -10.55 -0.14 -8.74
N ALA A 67 -10.43 -0.21 -10.07
CA ALA A 67 -11.38 -0.90 -10.95
C ALA A 67 -10.88 -2.26 -11.46
N SER A 68 -9.78 -2.78 -10.90
CA SER A 68 -9.15 -4.05 -11.30
C SER A 68 -9.55 -5.21 -10.40
#